data_AF-A0A183ETT0-F1
#
_entry.id   AF-A0A183ETT0-F1
#
_cell.length_a   1.000
_cell.length_b   1.000
_cell.length_c   1.000
_cell.angle_alpha   90.00
_cell.angle_beta   90.00
_cell.angle_gamma   90.00
#
_symmetry.space_group_name_H-M   'P 1'
#
loop_
_entity.id
_entity.type
_entity.pdbx_description
1 polymer ?
#
loop_
_entity_poly.entity_id
_entity_poly.type
_entity_poly.pdbx_seq_one_letter_code
_entity_poly.pdbx_strand_id
1 'polypeptide(L)'
;MKRYFMAASPLPSQRHLYATSHHAAKIDSPAKCVTCGVAPECTFQDVMFSRDADQYILSCRGPGVPRAFLSSISSNNSLSNFLL
;
A
#
# COMPACT_ATOMS: atom_id res chain seq x y z
N MET A 1 -12.08 8.77 -9.83
CA MET A 1 -11.14 9.32 -8.82
C MET A 1 -10.71 8.19 -7.90
N LYS A 2 -9.40 8.01 -7.68
CA LYS A 2 -8.91 6.96 -6.76
C LYS A 2 -8.91 7.48 -5.32
N ARG A 3 -9.35 6.64 -4.38
CA ARG A 3 -9.28 6.89 -2.93
C ARG A 3 -8.43 5.80 -2.31
N TYR A 4 -7.48 6.20 -1.47
CA TYR A 4 -6.56 5.30 -0.79
C TYR A 4 -6.89 5.22 0.69
N PHE A 5 -6.78 4.03 1.28
CA PHE A 5 -7.06 3.81 2.69
C PHE A 5 -6.30 2.60 3.23
N MET A 6 -5.97 2.61 4.52
CA MET A 6 -5.42 1.44 5.21
C MET A 6 -6.55 0.54 5.68
N ALA A 7 -6.44 -0.77 5.49
CA ALA A 7 -7.44 -1.73 5.94
C ALA A 7 -6.81 -2.96 6.59
N ALA A 8 -7.51 -3.50 7.59
CA ALA A 8 -7.14 -4.74 8.25
C ALA A 8 -7.70 -5.96 7.48
N SER A 9 -6.99 -6.37 6.43
CA SER A 9 -7.41 -7.41 5.49
C SER A 9 -6.16 -8.06 4.87
N PRO A 10 -6.17 -9.37 4.54
CA PRO A 10 -7.27 -10.33 4.71
C PRO A 10 -7.48 -10.78 6.17
N LEU A 11 -6.49 -10.60 7.05
CA LEU A 11 -6.59 -10.95 8.46
C LEU A 11 -6.64 -9.69 9.33
N PRO A 12 -7.31 -9.70 10.50
CA PRO A 12 -7.32 -8.57 11.42
C PRO A 12 -5.93 -8.16 11.94
N SER A 13 -4.97 -9.09 11.93
CA SER A 13 -3.57 -8.84 12.32
C SER A 13 -2.73 -8.20 11.21
N GLN A 14 -3.24 -8.13 9.99
CA GLN A 14 -2.57 -7.50 8.87
C GLN A 14 -3.12 -6.11 8.63
N ARG A 15 -2.34 -5.23 8.00
CA ARG A 15 -2.79 -3.89 7.63
C ARG A 15 -2.11 -3.49 6.34
N HIS A 16 -2.86 -3.36 5.26
CA HIS A 16 -2.32 -3.00 3.94
C HIS A 16 -3.00 -1.74 3.39
N LEU A 17 -2.35 -1.12 2.41
CA LEU A 17 -2.92 -0.01 1.64
C LEU A 17 -3.82 -0.57 0.55
N TYR A 18 -5.04 -0.06 0.48
CA TYR A 18 -6.02 -0.37 -0.56
C TYR A 18 -6.38 0.88 -1.35
N ALA A 19 -6.81 0.67 -2.59
CA ALA A 19 -7.34 1.70 -3.46
C ALA A 19 -8.71 1.29 -3.98
N THR A 20 -9.65 2.23 -3.96
CA THR A 20 -10.92 2.13 -4.67
C THR A 20 -10.98 3.20 -5.78
N SER A 21 -11.66 2.90 -6.88
CA SER A 21 -11.96 3.87 -7.92
C SER A 21 -13.46 4.14 -7.94
N HIS A 22 -13.86 5.37 -7.63
CA HIS A 22 -15.22 5.81 -7.95
C HIS A 22 -15.25 6.19 -9.43
N HIS A 23 -15.85 5.31 -10.24
CA HIS A 23 -16.43 5.65 -11.52
C HIS A 23 -17.95 5.54 -11.39
N ALA A 24 -18.68 6.59 -11.78
CA ALA A 24 -20.15 6.66 -11.67
C ALA A 24 -20.88 5.48 -12.37
N ALA A 25 -20.22 4.80 -13.30
CA ALA A 25 -20.76 3.64 -14.02
C ALA A 25 -20.46 2.27 -13.37
N LYS A 26 -19.65 2.20 -12.31
CA LYS A 26 -19.31 0.94 -11.62
C LYS A 26 -19.37 1.12 -10.11
N ILE A 27 -20.57 0.98 -9.57
CA ILE A 27 -20.85 1.06 -8.12
C ILE A 27 -20.15 -0.08 -7.34
N ASP A 28 -19.89 -1.23 -7.99
CA ASP A 28 -19.43 -2.46 -7.30
C ASP A 28 -17.98 -2.87 -7.58
N SER A 29 -17.07 -1.94 -7.87
CA SER A 29 -15.66 -2.33 -8.03
C SER A 29 -15.03 -2.63 -6.66
N PRO A 30 -14.58 -3.86 -6.38
CA PRO A 30 -13.95 -4.16 -5.11
C PRO A 30 -12.66 -3.35 -4.93
N ALA A 31 -12.37 -2.97 -3.69
CA ALA A 31 -11.12 -2.30 -3.38
C ALA A 31 -9.93 -3.21 -3.72
N LYS A 32 -8.94 -2.68 -4.44
CA LYS A 32 -7.73 -3.40 -4.82
C LYS A 32 -6.65 -3.14 -3.79
N CYS A 33 -6.02 -4.21 -3.30
CA CYS A 33 -4.84 -4.06 -2.46
C CYS A 33 -3.67 -3.51 -3.28
N VAL A 34 -3.04 -2.43 -2.81
CA VAL A 34 -1.91 -1.77 -3.46
C VAL A 34 -0.60 -2.41 -3.03
N THR A 35 -0.47 -2.73 -1.73
CA THR A 35 0.80 -3.12 -1.12
C THR A 35 0.87 -4.60 -0.72
N CYS A 36 -0.16 -5.39 -1.02
CA CYS A 36 -0.13 -6.84 -0.78
C CYS A 36 0.94 -7.51 -1.63
N GLY A 37 1.85 -8.24 -0.99
CA GLY A 37 2.94 -8.94 -1.66
C GLY A 37 4.04 -8.04 -2.23
N VAL A 38 3.99 -6.73 -1.95
CA VAL A 38 4.99 -5.77 -2.43
C VAL A 38 6.30 -5.91 -1.65
N ALA A 39 6.23 -5.88 -0.32
CA ALA A 39 7.40 -5.99 0.55
C ALA A 39 7.51 -7.40 1.18
N PRO A 40 8.69 -8.05 1.15
CA PRO A 40 8.87 -9.39 1.70
C PRO A 40 8.82 -9.37 3.23
N GLU A 41 8.20 -10.41 3.82
CA GLU A 41 8.02 -10.53 5.28
C GLU A 41 7.31 -9.33 5.92
N CYS A 42 6.43 -8.67 5.17
CA CYS A 42 5.73 -7.47 5.59
C CYS A 42 4.22 -7.55 5.39
N THR A 43 3.47 -7.63 6.48
CA THR A 43 2.00 -7.67 6.43
C THR A 43 1.34 -6.66 7.38
N PHE A 44 2.12 -6.01 8.25
CA PHE A 44 1.67 -4.89 9.06
C PHE A 44 2.48 -3.64 8.67
N GLN A 45 1.84 -2.74 7.94
CA GLN A 45 2.51 -1.58 7.33
C GLN A 45 1.77 -0.28 7.57
N ASP A 46 2.45 0.82 7.29
CA ASP A 46 1.94 2.17 7.24
C ASP A 46 2.44 2.85 5.97
N VAL A 47 1.67 3.79 5.41
CA VAL A 47 2.01 4.42 4.12
C VAL A 47 1.87 5.93 4.18
N MET A 48 2.89 6.63 3.70
CA MET A 48 2.87 8.07 3.49
C MET A 48 3.03 8.39 2.00
N PHE A 49 2.11 9.17 1.44
CA PHE A 49 2.12 9.54 0.03
C PHE A 49 2.90 10.83 -0.25
N SER A 50 3.48 10.91 -1.44
CA SER A 50 3.83 12.18 -2.08
C SER A 50 2.56 12.99 -2.37
N ARG A 51 2.71 14.30 -2.65
CA ARG A 51 1.58 15.21 -2.86
C ARG A 51 0.63 14.79 -3.99
N ASP A 52 1.16 14.14 -5.02
CA ASP A 52 0.45 13.64 -6.19
C ASP A 52 -0.04 12.18 -6.03
N ALA A 53 0.26 11.54 -4.90
CA ALA A 53 -0.08 10.16 -4.58
C ALA A 53 0.44 9.12 -5.59
N ASP A 54 1.51 9.43 -6.34
CA ASP A 54 2.21 8.42 -7.14
C ASP A 54 3.27 7.68 -6.32
N GLN A 55 4.15 8.45 -5.66
CA GLN A 55 5.19 7.90 -4.81
C GLN A 55 4.68 7.73 -3.37
N TYR A 56 5.20 6.72 -2.69
CA TYR A 56 4.88 6.51 -1.29
C TYR A 56 6.03 5.84 -0.54
N ILE A 57 6.14 6.20 0.74
CA ILE A 57 6.99 5.52 1.70
C ILE A 57 6.16 4.43 2.37
N LEU A 58 6.56 3.17 2.19
CA LEU A 58 6.03 2.01 2.88
C LEU A 58 6.87 1.78 4.14
N SER A 59 6.30 2.06 5.30
CA SER A 59 6.90 1.72 6.59
C SER A 59 6.44 0.33 7.00
N CYS A 60 7.31 -0.66 6.82
CA CYS A 60 7.07 -2.01 7.27
C CYS A 60 7.30 -2.11 8.78
N ARG A 61 6.29 -2.53 9.52
CA ARG A 61 6.31 -2.65 10.98
C ARG A 61 6.23 -4.10 11.48
N GLY A 62 6.12 -5.07 10.57
CA GLY A 62 6.16 -6.49 10.90
C GLY A 62 5.49 -7.38 9.85
N PRO A 63 5.55 -8.72 10.03
CA PRO A 63 6.15 -9.43 11.17
C PRO A 63 7.69 -9.52 11.13
N GLY A 64 8.31 -9.34 9.96
CA GLY A 64 9.76 -9.34 9.83
C GLY A 64 10.43 -8.09 10.41
N VAL A 65 11.74 -7.97 10.17
CA VAL A 65 12.54 -6.80 10.61
C VAL A 65 11.93 -5.51 10.03
N PRO A 66 11.60 -4.51 10.87
CA PRO A 66 11.08 -3.22 10.43
C PRO A 66 12.01 -2.53 9.44
N ARG A 67 11.45 -2.05 8.33
CA ARG A 67 12.17 -1.46 7.18
C ARG A 67 11.31 -0.40 6.51
N ALA A 68 11.93 0.58 5.87
CA ALA A 68 11.24 1.56 5.04
C ALA A 68 11.59 1.37 3.56
N PHE A 69 10.59 1.47 2.70
CA PHE A 69 10.76 1.38 1.25
C PHE A 69 10.16 2.60 0.58
N LEU A 70 10.80 3.09 -0.48
CA LEU A 70 10.18 4.02 -1.41
C LEU A 70 9.65 3.23 -2.60
N SER A 71 8.44 3.58 -3.04
CA SER A 71 7.77 2.90 -4.14
C SER A 71 6.96 3.91 -4.97
N SER A 72 6.64 3.54 -6.21
CA SER A 72 5.77 4.32 -7.11
C SER A 72 4.65 3.44 -7.64
N ILE A 73 3.41 3.95 -7.58
CA ILE A 73 2.22 3.26 -8.07
C ILE A 73 2.22 3.18 -9.60
N SER A 74 2.60 4.26 -10.30
CA SER A 74 2.75 4.24 -11.76
C SER A 74 3.83 3.26 -12.22
N SER A 75 4.84 3.02 -11.39
CA SER A 75 5.95 2.09 -11.63
C SER A 75 5.69 0.68 -11.09
N ASN A 76 4.42 0.26 -11.07
CA ASN A 76 3.95 -1.06 -10.63
C ASN A 76 4.46 -1.48 -9.23
N ASN A 77 4.55 -0.53 -8.29
CA ASN A 77 5.03 -0.72 -6.93
C ASN A 77 6.44 -1.31 -6.81
N SER A 78 7.34 -0.95 -7.75
CA SER A 78 8.75 -1.32 -7.63
C SER A 78 9.38 -0.72 -6.37
N LEU A 79 10.03 -1.57 -5.59
CA LEU A 79 10.63 -1.17 -4.31
C LEU A 79 12.06 -0.68 -4.50
N SER A 80 12.32 0.50 -3.96
CA SER A 80 13.67 1.00 -3.66
C SER A 80 13.89 0.93 -2.16
N ASN A 81 14.95 0.25 -1.74
CA ASN A 81 15.23 0.01 -0.33
C ASN A 81 15.92 1.24 0.29
N PHE A 82 15.37 1.80 1.36
CA PHE A 82 16.07 2.78 2.19
C PHE A 82 16.58 2.06 3.44
N LEU A 83 17.90 1.89 3.53
CA LEU A 83 18.53 1.57 4.80
C LEU A 83 18.55 2.86 5.62
N LEU A 84 17.62 2.99 6.57
CA LEU A 84 17.78 3.91 7.70
C LEU A 84 18.51 3.18 8.82
#